data_AF-A0AAP3SY26-F1
#
_entry.id   AF-A0AAP3SY26-F1
#
_cell.length_a   1.000
_cell.length_b   1.000
_cell.length_c   1.000
_cell.angle_alpha   90.00
_cell.angle_beta   90.00
_cell.angle_gamma   90.00
#
_symmetry.space_group_name_H-M   'P 1'
#
loop_
_entity.id
_entity.type
_entity.pdbx_description
1 polymer ?
#
loop_
_entity_poly.entity_id
_entity_poly.type
_entity_poly.pdbx_seq_one_letter_code
_entity_poly.pdbx_strand_id
1 'polypeptide(L)'
;MIDWNYMLSQIATVAFDILYFGAIIGTIVIIILDNRNPVKTMAWILILLFLPIVGLVFYFFFGRSQRRERIIGQKSYDRLLKKPMAEYLAQDCSDVPYEYSRLIQLFQQTNQAFPFEGNRVAVYTEGYTKLQSLLRELQKAKQHIHMEYYIFEDDAIGRMVRDVLIEKASHGVEVRVIYDDVGCWHVPNRFFEEMRNAGIEVRSFLKVRFPLFTSRVNYRNHRKIVVIDGRVGFVGGMNLAERYMRGFSWGIWRDTHIMLEGKAVHGLQTAFLLDWYFVDRTLITASRYFPKIDSYGSSLVQIATSEPIGPWKEIMQGLTVAITSAKKYFYMQTPYFLPTEPILAAMQTAALSGVDIRLMLPERADNWITHLGSRSYLADVMQAGVKVYFYKKGFLHSKLMVSDDMLSTVGSTNVDFRSFEHNFEVNAFMYDVETALEMKEIFLQDQRESTQIFLKNWGRRSWRQKAAESIVRLLAPLL
;
A
#
# COMPACT_ATOMS: atom_id res chain seq x y z
N MET A 1 -24.34 -4.27 66.38
CA MET A 1 -23.94 -5.42 65.54
C MET A 1 -23.23 -4.84 64.34
N ILE A 2 -21.94 -5.12 64.13
CA ILE A 2 -21.24 -4.66 62.94
C ILE A 2 -21.82 -5.44 61.77
N ASP A 3 -22.35 -4.73 60.77
CA ASP A 3 -22.79 -5.35 59.53
C ASP A 3 -21.55 -5.70 58.71
N TRP A 4 -21.05 -6.92 58.91
CA TRP A 4 -19.89 -7.45 58.22
C TRP A 4 -20.07 -7.47 56.70
N ASN A 5 -21.31 -7.59 56.20
CA ASN A 5 -21.59 -7.55 54.77
C ASN A 5 -21.40 -6.14 54.21
N TYR A 6 -21.85 -5.12 54.95
CA TYR A 6 -21.60 -3.73 54.60
C TYR A 6 -20.10 -3.41 54.59
N MET A 7 -19.37 -3.83 55.62
CA MET A 7 -17.92 -3.63 55.70
C MET A 7 -17.16 -4.34 54.58
N LEU A 8 -17.52 -5.59 54.27
CA LEU A 8 -16.92 -6.35 53.16
C LEU A 8 -17.20 -5.70 51.80
N SER A 9 -18.42 -5.19 51.59
CA SER A 9 -18.79 -4.45 50.37
C SER A 9 -17.97 -3.17 50.20
N GLN A 10 -17.77 -2.41 51.28
CA GLN A 10 -16.93 -1.20 51.26
C GLN A 10 -15.47 -1.52 50.96
N ILE A 11 -14.91 -2.55 51.60
CA ILE A 11 -13.54 -2.99 51.34
C ILE A 11 -13.38 -3.46 49.89
N ALA A 12 -14.34 -4.23 49.36
CA ALA A 12 -14.32 -4.69 47.98
C ALA A 12 -14.41 -3.52 46.97
N THR A 13 -15.24 -2.51 47.27
CA THR A 13 -15.39 -1.32 46.44
C THR A 13 -14.10 -0.51 46.41
N VAL A 14 -13.50 -0.23 47.57
CA VAL A 14 -12.21 0.48 47.65
C VAL A 14 -11.09 -0.28 46.96
N ALA A 15 -11.04 -1.62 47.13
CA ALA A 15 -10.05 -2.44 46.44
C ALA A 15 -10.24 -2.41 44.91
N PHE A 16 -11.49 -2.49 44.44
CA PHE A 16 -11.81 -2.35 43.02
C PHE A 16 -11.38 -0.99 42.47
N ASP A 17 -11.71 0.11 43.15
CA ASP A 17 -11.34 1.46 42.74
C ASP A 17 -9.82 1.64 42.66
N ILE A 18 -9.08 1.18 43.68
CA ILE A 18 -7.60 1.23 43.69
C ILE A 18 -7.02 0.47 42.48
N LEU A 19 -7.50 -0.75 42.23
CA LEU A 19 -7.03 -1.55 41.09
C LEU A 19 -7.38 -0.89 39.75
N TYR A 20 -8.59 -0.36 39.64
CA TYR A 20 -9.11 0.26 38.44
C TYR A 20 -8.37 1.56 38.08
N PHE A 21 -8.25 2.50 39.03
CA PHE A 21 -7.50 3.73 38.83
C PHE A 21 -6.00 3.47 38.67
N GLY A 22 -5.46 2.49 39.39
CA GLY A 22 -4.08 2.02 39.20
C GLY A 22 -3.84 1.53 37.77
N ALA A 23 -4.77 0.74 37.20
CA ALA A 23 -4.69 0.28 35.83
C ALA A 23 -4.79 1.41 34.80
N ILE A 24 -5.68 2.40 35.02
CA ILE A 24 -5.77 3.59 34.15
C ILE A 24 -4.48 4.39 34.20
N ILE A 25 -4.00 4.76 35.39
CA ILE A 25 -2.79 5.57 35.57
C ILE A 25 -1.59 4.85 34.96
N GLY A 26 -1.44 3.55 35.24
CA GLY A 26 -0.38 2.73 34.64
C GLY A 26 -0.47 2.71 33.11
N THR A 27 -1.68 2.60 32.55
CA THR A 27 -1.88 2.64 31.09
C THR A 27 -1.55 4.02 30.50
N ILE A 28 -1.97 5.10 31.15
CA ILE A 28 -1.63 6.48 30.74
C ILE A 28 -0.12 6.69 30.74
N VAL A 29 0.58 6.26 31.79
CA VAL A 29 2.04 6.32 31.88
C VAL A 29 2.67 5.55 30.73
N ILE A 30 2.22 4.32 30.43
CA ILE A 30 2.70 3.54 29.28
C ILE A 30 2.49 4.29 27.97
N ILE A 31 1.32 4.90 27.74
CA ILE A 31 1.03 5.64 26.50
C ILE A 31 1.95 6.86 26.37
N ILE A 32 2.15 7.62 27.44
CA ILE A 32 3.02 8.79 27.47
C ILE A 32 4.46 8.37 27.18
N LEU A 33 4.96 7.32 27.85
CA LEU A 33 6.31 6.79 27.66
C LEU A 33 6.53 6.18 26.27
N ASP A 34 5.46 5.83 25.54
CA ASP A 34 5.58 5.34 24.17
C ASP A 34 5.90 6.46 23.16
N ASN A 35 5.91 7.74 23.57
CA ASN A 35 6.31 8.91 22.76
C ASN A 35 5.67 8.93 21.36
N ARG A 36 4.36 8.62 21.31
CA ARG A 36 3.59 8.61 20.06
C ARG A 36 3.24 10.04 19.63
N ASN A 37 2.61 10.15 18.46
CA ASN A 37 1.99 11.40 18.02
C ASN A 37 1.12 11.97 19.17
N PRO A 38 1.35 13.23 19.59
CA PRO A 38 0.73 13.79 20.79
C PRO A 38 -0.79 13.83 20.69
N VAL A 39 -1.35 14.04 19.50
CA VAL A 39 -2.80 14.03 19.27
C VAL A 39 -3.38 12.64 19.49
N LYS A 40 -2.73 11.59 18.96
CA LYS A 40 -3.16 10.18 19.18
C LYS A 40 -3.03 9.79 20.65
N THR A 41 -1.97 10.21 21.33
CA THR A 41 -1.78 10.00 22.77
C THR A 41 -2.88 10.67 23.58
N MET A 42 -3.16 11.94 23.31
CA MET A 42 -4.23 12.68 23.98
C MET A 42 -5.59 12.03 23.77
N ALA A 43 -5.91 11.59 22.54
CA ALA A 43 -7.16 10.88 22.27
C ALA A 43 -7.33 9.62 23.13
N TRP A 44 -6.28 8.81 23.28
CA TRP A 44 -6.31 7.62 24.13
C TRP A 44 -6.42 7.95 25.62
N ILE A 45 -5.74 9.00 26.08
CA ILE A 45 -5.87 9.49 27.46
C ILE A 45 -7.32 9.92 27.73
N LEU A 46 -7.93 10.70 26.82
CA LEU A 46 -9.31 11.13 26.95
C LEU A 46 -10.29 9.93 26.97
N ILE A 47 -10.10 8.94 26.08
CA ILE A 47 -10.92 7.72 26.07
C ILE A 47 -10.81 6.96 27.40
N LEU A 48 -9.60 6.82 27.94
CA LEU A 48 -9.38 6.14 29.22
C LEU A 48 -9.97 6.88 30.42
N LEU A 49 -9.99 8.22 30.38
CA LEU A 49 -10.55 9.05 31.45
C LEU A 49 -12.08 9.13 31.41
N PHE A 50 -12.66 9.27 30.22
CA PHE A 50 -14.10 9.55 30.06
C PHE A 50 -14.97 8.32 29.81
N LEU A 51 -14.40 7.19 29.39
CA LEU A 51 -15.13 5.94 29.16
C LEU A 51 -14.65 4.87 30.13
N PRO A 52 -15.19 4.82 31.37
CA PRO A 52 -14.69 3.90 32.36
C PRO A 52 -14.96 2.44 31.97
N ILE A 53 -14.00 1.55 32.25
CA ILE A 53 -13.96 0.12 31.85
C ILE A 53 -13.90 -0.08 30.33
N VAL A 54 -14.82 0.53 29.58
CA VAL A 54 -14.89 0.48 28.11
C VAL A 54 -13.62 1.01 27.47
N GLY A 55 -13.06 2.11 27.97
CA GLY A 55 -11.82 2.70 27.47
C GLY A 55 -10.61 1.78 27.65
N LEU A 56 -10.53 1.05 28.78
CA LEU A 56 -9.49 0.05 29.02
C LEU A 56 -9.61 -1.14 28.05
N VAL A 57 -10.82 -1.64 27.85
CA VAL A 57 -11.10 -2.69 26.86
C VAL A 57 -10.69 -2.18 25.47
N PHE A 58 -11.18 -1.01 25.06
CA PHE A 58 -10.89 -0.44 23.75
C PHE A 58 -9.38 -0.20 23.54
N TYR A 59 -8.66 0.29 24.55
CA TYR A 59 -7.21 0.46 24.49
C TYR A 59 -6.48 -0.87 24.34
N PHE A 60 -6.92 -1.92 25.03
CA PHE A 60 -6.30 -3.23 24.94
C PHE A 60 -6.41 -3.82 23.51
N PHE A 61 -7.56 -3.65 22.87
CA PHE A 61 -7.81 -4.15 21.51
C PHE A 61 -7.18 -3.27 20.41
N PHE A 62 -7.30 -1.94 20.52
CA PHE A 62 -6.96 -1.01 19.43
C PHE A 62 -5.82 -0.04 19.75
N GLY A 63 -5.54 0.21 21.04
CA GLY A 63 -4.59 1.22 21.48
C GLY A 63 -3.15 0.74 21.66
N ARG A 64 -2.88 -0.56 21.59
CA ARG A 64 -1.51 -1.10 21.69
C ARG A 64 -0.75 -0.95 20.35
N SER A 65 0.29 -0.12 20.35
CA SER A 65 1.25 0.02 19.25
C SER A 65 2.19 -1.19 19.18
N GLN A 66 2.39 -1.75 17.99
CA GLN A 66 3.38 -2.82 17.74
C GLN A 66 4.67 -2.28 17.09
N ARG A 67 4.87 -0.94 17.02
CA ARG A 67 6.00 -0.30 16.32
C ARG A 67 7.39 -0.71 16.84
N ARG A 68 7.48 -1.21 18.09
CA ARG A 68 8.76 -1.62 18.71
C ARG A 68 9.12 -3.09 18.47
N GLU A 69 8.23 -3.90 17.90
CA GLU A 69 8.52 -5.30 17.58
C GLU A 69 9.12 -5.40 16.18
N ARG A 70 10.47 -5.44 16.07
CA ARG A 70 11.10 -5.85 14.80
C ARG A 70 10.74 -7.30 14.53
N ILE A 71 9.82 -7.52 13.60
CA ILE A 71 9.34 -8.87 13.26
C ILE A 71 10.40 -9.67 12.49
N ILE A 72 11.27 -8.98 11.75
CA ILE A 72 12.41 -9.58 11.03
C ILE A 72 13.71 -9.18 11.75
N GLY A 73 14.49 -10.17 12.15
CA GLY A 73 15.82 -9.92 12.73
C GLY A 73 16.79 -9.40 11.67
N GLN A 74 17.64 -8.43 12.05
CA GLN A 74 18.59 -7.77 11.15
C GLN A 74 19.44 -8.76 10.33
N LYS A 75 19.92 -9.84 10.96
CA LYS A 75 20.73 -10.88 10.28
C LYS A 75 20.00 -11.57 9.12
N SER A 76 18.70 -11.82 9.26
CA SER A 76 17.88 -12.43 8.20
C SER A 76 17.65 -11.44 7.07
N TYR A 77 17.38 -10.19 7.42
CA TYR A 77 17.22 -9.07 6.48
C TYR A 77 18.48 -8.88 5.63
N ASP A 78 19.65 -8.77 6.26
CA ASP A 78 20.94 -8.59 5.57
C ASP A 78 21.26 -9.77 4.63
N ARG A 79 20.86 -10.99 4.99
CA ARG A 79 21.05 -12.18 4.14
C ARG A 79 20.19 -12.15 2.88
N LEU A 80 18.94 -11.67 2.97
CA LEU A 80 18.06 -11.52 1.81
C LEU A 80 18.56 -10.42 0.88
N LEU A 81 19.13 -9.35 1.43
CA LEU A 81 19.69 -8.23 0.65
C LEU A 81 21.04 -8.50 0.00
N LYS A 82 21.79 -9.52 0.47
CA LYS A 82 23.15 -9.79 -0.04
C LYS A 82 23.19 -10.01 -1.56
N LYS A 83 22.17 -10.67 -2.13
CA LYS A 83 22.09 -10.98 -3.57
C LYS A 83 21.71 -9.78 -4.43
N PRO A 84 20.58 -9.07 -4.19
CA PRO A 84 20.26 -7.87 -4.94
C PRO A 84 21.34 -6.79 -4.80
N MET A 85 21.97 -6.66 -3.63
CA MET A 85 23.12 -5.78 -3.44
C MET A 85 24.30 -6.18 -4.34
N ALA A 86 24.64 -7.47 -4.41
CA ALA A 86 25.75 -7.94 -5.24
C ALA A 86 25.48 -7.68 -6.74
N GLU A 87 24.24 -7.87 -7.20
CA GLU A 87 23.87 -7.55 -8.59
C GLU A 87 23.94 -6.04 -8.84
N TYR A 88 23.43 -5.22 -7.91
CA TYR A 88 23.52 -3.76 -7.99
C TYR A 88 24.98 -3.28 -8.05
N LEU A 89 25.88 -3.87 -7.24
CA LEU A 89 27.31 -3.53 -7.27
C LEU A 89 28.03 -4.03 -8.52
N ALA A 90 27.49 -5.04 -9.20
CA ALA A 90 28.03 -5.61 -10.42
C ALA A 90 27.49 -4.94 -11.69
N GLN A 91 26.48 -4.08 -11.58
CA GLN A 91 25.99 -3.30 -12.72
C GLN A 91 27.04 -2.25 -13.12
N ASP A 92 27.09 -1.92 -14.41
CA ASP A 92 27.94 -0.84 -14.88
C ASP A 92 27.46 0.48 -14.28
N CYS A 93 28.35 1.48 -14.15
CA CYS A 93 28.03 2.75 -13.51
C CYS A 93 26.83 3.41 -14.22
N SER A 94 25.63 3.29 -13.64
CA SER A 94 24.43 3.88 -14.22
C SER A 94 24.51 5.40 -14.10
N ASP A 95 24.22 6.11 -15.20
CA ASP A 95 24.00 7.55 -15.19
C ASP A 95 22.71 7.85 -14.41
N VAL A 96 22.86 8.01 -13.09
CA VAL A 96 21.76 8.38 -12.21
C VAL A 96 21.35 9.83 -12.54
N PRO A 97 20.08 10.08 -12.90
CA PRO A 97 19.62 11.43 -13.18
C PRO A 97 19.87 12.36 -11.98
N TYR A 98 20.66 13.41 -12.19
CA TYR A 98 21.12 14.31 -11.13
C TYR A 98 19.95 14.91 -10.35
N GLU A 99 18.88 15.27 -11.05
CA GLU A 99 17.65 15.86 -10.52
C GLU A 99 16.95 14.95 -9.50
N TYR A 100 17.08 13.63 -9.63
CA TYR A 100 16.42 12.64 -8.78
C TYR A 100 17.38 11.91 -7.81
N SER A 101 18.67 12.29 -7.80
CA SER A 101 19.71 11.71 -6.93
C SER A 101 19.30 11.65 -5.45
N ARG A 102 18.65 12.71 -4.93
CA ARG A 102 18.15 12.77 -3.55
C ARG A 102 17.05 11.76 -3.25
N LEU A 103 16.11 11.58 -4.19
CA LEU A 103 15.02 10.61 -4.06
C LEU A 103 15.58 9.18 -4.12
N ILE A 104 16.49 8.94 -5.06
CA ILE A 104 17.15 7.65 -5.24
C ILE A 104 17.94 7.27 -3.98
N GLN A 105 18.72 8.22 -3.45
CA GLN A 105 19.50 8.02 -2.23
C GLN A 105 18.60 7.81 -1.00
N LEU A 106 17.48 8.53 -0.89
CA LEU A 106 16.51 8.32 0.18
C LEU A 106 16.04 6.86 0.23
N PHE A 107 15.64 6.29 -0.91
CA PHE A 107 15.19 4.90 -0.96
C PHE A 107 16.31 3.89 -0.67
N GLN A 108 17.52 4.12 -1.22
CA GLN A 108 18.67 3.29 -0.87
C GLN A 108 18.95 3.29 0.64
N GLN A 109 18.87 4.43 1.30
CA GLN A 109 19.19 4.55 2.73
C GLN A 109 18.08 4.05 3.65
N THR A 110 16.82 4.11 3.23
CA THR A 110 15.67 3.79 4.10
C THR A 110 15.27 2.32 4.04
N ASN A 111 15.09 1.74 2.85
CA ASN A 111 14.66 0.34 2.68
C ASN A 111 15.61 -0.49 1.79
N GLN A 112 16.80 0.04 1.46
CA GLN A 112 17.78 -0.65 0.60
C GLN A 112 17.19 -0.98 -0.79
N ALA A 113 16.28 -0.12 -1.29
CA ALA A 113 15.80 -0.21 -2.66
C ALA A 113 16.86 0.32 -3.63
N PHE A 114 17.55 -0.60 -4.30
CA PHE A 114 18.59 -0.27 -5.27
C PHE A 114 18.01 0.16 -6.63
N PRO A 115 18.57 1.20 -7.28
CA PRO A 115 18.21 1.57 -8.63
C PRO A 115 18.88 0.62 -9.63
N PHE A 116 18.05 -0.16 -10.30
CA PHE A 116 18.48 -1.12 -11.30
C PHE A 116 18.23 -0.54 -12.70
N GLU A 117 19.24 -0.55 -13.55
CA GLU A 117 19.13 -0.23 -14.97
C GLU A 117 18.68 -1.43 -15.80
N GLY A 118 18.51 -1.23 -17.10
CA GLY A 118 18.37 -2.34 -18.04
C GLY A 118 16.97 -2.93 -18.12
N ASN A 119 15.95 -2.18 -17.68
CA ASN A 119 14.58 -2.69 -17.59
C ASN A 119 13.76 -2.29 -18.79
N ARG A 120 12.95 -3.24 -19.27
CA ARG A 120 11.81 -2.99 -20.14
C ARG A 120 10.55 -2.92 -19.30
N VAL A 121 9.77 -1.87 -19.52
CA VAL A 121 8.49 -1.62 -18.84
C VAL A 121 7.37 -1.79 -19.86
N ALA A 122 6.34 -2.56 -19.51
CA ALA A 122 5.10 -2.62 -20.28
C ALA A 122 3.93 -2.21 -19.38
N VAL A 123 3.11 -1.29 -19.85
CA VAL A 123 2.02 -0.68 -19.06
C VAL A 123 0.67 -1.27 -19.45
N TYR A 124 -0.14 -1.56 -18.44
CA TYR A 124 -1.50 -2.05 -18.60
C TYR A 124 -2.48 -1.13 -17.88
N THR A 125 -3.47 -0.72 -18.65
CA THR A 125 -4.49 0.26 -18.30
C THR A 125 -5.88 -0.38 -18.16
N GLU A 126 -6.02 -1.60 -18.71
CA GLU A 126 -7.23 -2.39 -18.68
C GLU A 126 -6.92 -3.75 -18.05
N GLY A 127 -7.85 -4.27 -17.26
CA GLY A 127 -7.60 -5.56 -16.60
C GLY A 127 -7.50 -6.72 -17.60
N TYR A 128 -8.15 -6.63 -18.77
CA TYR A 128 -8.14 -7.71 -19.77
C TYR A 128 -6.74 -7.90 -20.34
N THR A 129 -6.12 -6.82 -20.81
CA THR A 129 -4.76 -6.85 -21.35
C THR A 129 -3.74 -7.23 -20.29
N LYS A 130 -3.91 -6.75 -19.05
CA LYS A 130 -3.09 -7.17 -17.89
C LYS A 130 -3.21 -8.67 -17.64
N LEU A 131 -4.42 -9.21 -17.60
CA LEU A 131 -4.67 -10.63 -17.32
C LEU A 131 -4.11 -11.53 -18.42
N GLN A 132 -4.33 -11.16 -19.69
CA GLN A 132 -3.76 -11.90 -20.83
C GLN A 132 -2.24 -11.97 -20.74
N SER A 133 -1.58 -10.85 -20.43
CA SER A 133 -0.14 -10.81 -20.27
C SER A 133 0.31 -11.67 -19.08
N LEU A 134 -0.34 -11.54 -17.92
CA LEU A 134 -0.04 -12.34 -16.74
C LEU A 134 -0.15 -13.84 -17.03
N LEU A 135 -1.25 -14.32 -17.61
CA LEU A 135 -1.44 -15.74 -17.93
C LEU A 135 -0.38 -16.24 -18.92
N ARG A 136 -0.05 -15.44 -19.93
CA ARG A 136 1.00 -15.77 -20.92
C ARG A 136 2.37 -15.93 -20.26
N GLU A 137 2.75 -15.02 -19.37
CA GLU A 137 4.06 -15.10 -18.70
C GLU A 137 4.09 -16.23 -17.65
N LEU A 138 2.99 -16.48 -16.93
CA LEU A 138 2.89 -17.61 -15.99
C LEU A 138 3.06 -18.95 -16.73
N GLN A 139 2.47 -19.08 -17.91
CA GLN A 139 2.63 -20.28 -18.75
C GLN A 139 4.09 -20.54 -19.16
N LYS A 140 4.88 -19.48 -19.37
CA LYS A 140 6.31 -19.59 -19.73
C LYS A 140 7.22 -19.98 -18.58
N ALA A 141 6.76 -19.93 -17.32
CA ALA A 141 7.59 -20.19 -16.16
C ALA A 141 8.27 -21.56 -16.20
N LYS A 142 9.54 -21.63 -15.80
CA LYS A 142 10.35 -22.87 -15.85
C LYS A 142 10.92 -23.31 -14.52
N GLN A 143 11.09 -22.38 -13.57
CA GLN A 143 11.78 -22.64 -12.31
C GLN A 143 10.88 -22.30 -11.12
N HIS A 144 10.38 -21.07 -11.04
CA HIS A 144 9.54 -20.66 -9.93
C HIS A 144 8.55 -19.55 -10.27
N ILE A 145 7.45 -19.53 -9.53
CA ILE A 145 6.47 -18.44 -9.51
C ILE A 145 6.26 -18.02 -8.06
N HIS A 146 6.49 -16.75 -7.78
CA HIS A 146 6.20 -16.13 -6.50
C HIS A 146 5.12 -15.09 -6.71
N MET A 147 4.01 -15.21 -5.99
CA MET A 147 2.83 -14.38 -6.21
C MET A 147 2.24 -13.91 -4.88
N GLU A 148 1.96 -12.62 -4.77
CA GLU A 148 1.20 -12.05 -3.67
C GLU A 148 0.12 -11.09 -4.18
N TYR A 149 -1.06 -11.17 -3.57
CA TYR A 149 -2.17 -10.27 -3.86
C TYR A 149 -2.96 -9.97 -2.59
N TYR A 150 -3.40 -8.72 -2.45
CA TYR A 150 -4.37 -8.33 -1.43
C TYR A 150 -5.72 -9.04 -1.61
N ILE A 151 -6.24 -9.06 -2.84
CA ILE A 151 -7.48 -9.76 -3.19
C ILE A 151 -7.18 -10.80 -4.28
N PHE A 152 -7.54 -12.04 -3.99
CA PHE A 152 -7.53 -13.17 -4.93
C PHE A 152 -8.88 -13.90 -4.84
N GLU A 153 -9.82 -13.50 -5.69
CA GLU A 153 -11.22 -13.95 -5.63
C GLU A 153 -11.41 -15.36 -6.21
N ASP A 154 -12.33 -16.16 -5.64
CA ASP A 154 -12.83 -17.41 -6.25
C ASP A 154 -13.89 -17.09 -7.33
N ASP A 155 -13.50 -16.31 -8.34
CA ASP A 155 -14.32 -15.97 -9.51
C ASP A 155 -13.71 -16.55 -10.80
N ALA A 156 -14.22 -16.17 -11.97
CA ALA A 156 -13.67 -16.68 -13.24
C ALA A 156 -12.19 -16.29 -13.44
N ILE A 157 -11.80 -15.07 -13.05
CA ILE A 157 -10.45 -14.56 -13.21
C ILE A 157 -9.50 -15.27 -12.24
N GLY A 158 -9.89 -15.35 -10.97
CA GLY A 158 -9.05 -16.00 -9.98
C GLY A 158 -8.90 -17.50 -10.24
N ARG A 159 -9.96 -18.19 -10.68
CA ARG A 159 -9.86 -19.61 -11.07
C ARG A 159 -8.96 -19.82 -12.28
N MET A 160 -9.01 -18.96 -13.31
CA MET A 160 -8.07 -19.05 -14.43
C MET A 160 -6.60 -18.94 -13.98
N VAL A 161 -6.29 -17.99 -13.08
CA VAL A 161 -4.92 -17.88 -12.54
C VAL A 161 -4.56 -19.09 -11.69
N ARG A 162 -5.45 -19.51 -10.77
CA ARG A 162 -5.27 -20.71 -9.94
C ARG A 162 -4.94 -21.94 -10.79
N ASP A 163 -5.71 -22.17 -11.85
CA ASP A 163 -5.59 -23.36 -12.68
C ASP A 163 -4.25 -23.38 -13.43
N VAL A 164 -3.78 -22.23 -13.92
CA VAL A 164 -2.43 -22.12 -14.49
C VAL A 164 -1.36 -22.39 -13.43
N LEU A 165 -1.49 -21.85 -12.21
CA LEU A 165 -0.52 -22.12 -11.15
C LEU A 165 -0.46 -23.62 -10.79
N ILE A 166 -1.62 -24.29 -10.72
CA ILE A 166 -1.73 -25.73 -10.48
C ILE A 166 -1.05 -26.52 -11.61
N GLU A 167 -1.32 -26.15 -12.87
CA GLU A 167 -0.68 -26.75 -14.02
C GLU A 167 0.85 -26.60 -13.94
N LYS A 168 1.37 -25.41 -13.64
CA LYS A 168 2.81 -25.18 -13.52
C LYS A 168 3.44 -25.96 -12.35
N ALA A 169 2.76 -26.05 -11.21
CA ALA A 169 3.21 -26.88 -10.10
C ALA A 169 3.28 -28.37 -10.48
N SER A 170 2.31 -28.87 -11.25
CA SER A 170 2.33 -30.26 -11.75
C SER A 170 3.49 -30.54 -12.72
N HIS A 171 3.98 -29.51 -13.42
CA HIS A 171 5.18 -29.56 -14.26
C HIS A 171 6.50 -29.36 -13.48
N GLY A 172 6.45 -29.31 -12.15
CA GLY A 172 7.62 -29.18 -11.28
C GLY A 172 8.12 -27.74 -11.09
N VAL A 173 7.36 -26.73 -11.50
CA VAL A 173 7.67 -25.32 -11.18
C VAL A 173 7.37 -25.06 -9.72
N GLU A 174 8.30 -24.42 -9.01
CA GLU A 174 8.13 -24.09 -7.59
C GLU A 174 7.18 -22.89 -7.44
N VAL A 175 5.98 -23.09 -6.90
CA VAL A 175 4.97 -22.03 -6.79
C VAL A 175 4.73 -21.65 -5.34
N ARG A 176 4.84 -20.36 -5.04
CA ARG A 176 4.50 -19.76 -3.74
C ARG A 176 3.46 -18.67 -3.89
N VAL A 177 2.42 -18.74 -3.06
CA VAL A 177 1.32 -17.76 -3.05
C VAL A 177 1.13 -17.20 -1.65
N ILE A 178 1.13 -15.87 -1.55
CA ILE A 178 0.68 -15.12 -0.37
C ILE A 178 -0.64 -14.42 -0.71
N TYR A 179 -1.63 -14.53 0.18
CA TYR A 179 -2.86 -13.74 0.08
C TYR A 179 -3.14 -13.02 1.40
N ASP A 180 -3.77 -11.85 1.35
CA ASP A 180 -4.20 -11.17 2.58
C ASP A 180 -5.46 -11.80 3.18
N ASP A 181 -5.42 -12.11 4.47
CA ASP A 181 -6.52 -12.80 5.17
C ASP A 181 -7.83 -12.02 5.18
N VAL A 182 -7.77 -10.70 5.38
CA VAL A 182 -8.95 -9.84 5.48
C VAL A 182 -9.46 -9.48 4.09
N GLY A 183 -8.55 -9.18 3.16
CA GLY A 183 -8.87 -8.94 1.75
C GLY A 183 -9.57 -10.13 1.11
N CYS A 184 -9.20 -11.35 1.50
CA CYS A 184 -9.78 -12.60 0.99
C CYS A 184 -10.73 -13.29 1.98
N TRP A 185 -11.26 -12.60 3.00
CA TRP A 185 -12.09 -13.22 4.05
C TRP A 185 -13.33 -13.94 3.51
N HIS A 186 -13.91 -13.43 2.42
CA HIS A 186 -15.09 -14.01 1.76
C HIS A 186 -14.74 -15.18 0.83
N VAL A 187 -13.46 -15.41 0.54
CA VAL A 187 -13.00 -16.46 -0.37
C VAL A 187 -13.02 -17.79 0.38
N PRO A 188 -13.73 -18.81 -0.13
CA PRO A 188 -13.81 -20.11 0.54
C PRO A 188 -12.44 -20.75 0.73
N ASN A 189 -12.14 -21.28 1.92
CA ASN A 189 -10.86 -21.95 2.21
C ASN A 189 -10.52 -23.05 1.19
N ARG A 190 -11.53 -23.76 0.65
CA ARG A 190 -11.36 -24.79 -0.40
C ARG A 190 -10.55 -24.29 -1.60
N PHE A 191 -10.70 -23.02 -2.00
CA PHE A 191 -9.98 -22.43 -3.12
C PHE A 191 -8.47 -22.46 -2.90
N PHE A 192 -8.03 -22.14 -1.67
CA PHE A 192 -6.63 -22.21 -1.29
C PHE A 192 -6.17 -23.64 -0.98
N GLU A 193 -7.03 -24.50 -0.44
CA GLU A 193 -6.69 -25.92 -0.22
C GLU A 193 -6.47 -26.67 -1.53
N GLU A 194 -7.24 -26.39 -2.59
CA GLU A 194 -7.03 -26.96 -3.92
C GLU A 194 -5.62 -26.68 -4.45
N MET A 195 -5.15 -25.44 -4.29
CA MET A 195 -3.77 -25.07 -4.63
C MET A 195 -2.74 -25.82 -3.78
N ARG A 196 -2.95 -25.91 -2.47
CA ARG A 196 -2.03 -26.65 -1.58
C ARG A 196 -1.96 -28.14 -1.92
N ASN A 197 -3.10 -28.75 -2.20
CA ASN A 197 -3.20 -30.15 -2.61
C ASN A 197 -2.49 -30.42 -3.94
N ALA A 198 -2.39 -29.42 -4.82
CA ALA A 198 -1.63 -29.47 -6.06
C ALA A 198 -0.12 -29.21 -5.88
N GLY A 199 0.38 -29.06 -4.64
CA GLY A 199 1.80 -28.84 -4.35
C GLY A 199 2.23 -27.38 -4.31
N ILE A 200 1.29 -26.43 -4.35
CA ILE A 200 1.59 -24.99 -4.22
C ILE A 200 1.76 -24.62 -2.75
N GLU A 201 2.82 -23.89 -2.41
CA GLU A 201 3.00 -23.35 -1.07
C GLU A 201 2.13 -22.10 -0.89
N VAL A 202 0.97 -22.24 -0.23
CA VAL A 202 0.03 -21.12 0.00
C VAL A 202 0.03 -20.67 1.46
N ARG A 203 0.22 -19.37 1.70
CA ARG A 203 0.20 -18.75 3.03
C ARG A 203 -0.73 -17.53 3.09
N SER A 204 -1.41 -17.37 4.22
CA SER A 204 -2.21 -16.18 4.54
C SER A 204 -1.35 -15.15 5.27
N PHE A 205 -1.40 -13.89 4.83
CA PHE A 205 -0.68 -12.79 5.46
C PHE A 205 -1.47 -12.24 6.65
N LEU A 206 -0.81 -12.18 7.82
CA LEU A 206 -1.39 -11.69 9.08
C LEU A 206 -2.77 -12.30 9.39
N LYS A 207 -2.83 -13.64 9.41
CA LYS A 207 -4.04 -14.42 9.73
C LYS A 207 -4.70 -13.94 11.02
N VAL A 208 -5.96 -13.52 10.94
CA VAL A 208 -6.75 -13.07 12.09
C VAL A 208 -7.50 -14.27 12.67
N ARG A 209 -7.17 -14.67 13.90
CA ARG A 209 -7.85 -15.77 14.59
C ARG A 209 -8.70 -15.24 15.73
N PHE A 210 -10.00 -15.51 15.70
CA PHE A 210 -10.89 -15.28 16.84
C PHE A 210 -10.49 -16.20 18.02
N PRO A 211 -10.54 -15.75 19.30
CA PRO A 211 -11.06 -14.47 19.82
C PRO A 211 -10.02 -13.33 19.88
N LEU A 212 -8.81 -13.54 19.36
CA LEU A 212 -7.72 -12.58 19.42
C LEU A 212 -7.84 -11.55 18.27
N PHE A 213 -8.83 -10.66 18.37
CA PHE A 213 -8.84 -9.40 17.60
C PHE A 213 -7.68 -8.52 18.08
N THR A 214 -6.47 -8.82 17.62
CA THR A 214 -5.30 -8.02 17.95
C THR A 214 -5.25 -6.78 17.06
N SER A 215 -4.48 -5.75 17.44
CA SER A 215 -4.21 -4.58 16.59
C SER A 215 -3.62 -4.93 15.21
N ARG A 216 -3.23 -6.19 14.97
CA ARG A 216 -2.81 -6.74 13.66
C ARG A 216 -3.92 -6.78 12.61
N VAL A 217 -5.19 -6.65 12.99
CA VAL A 217 -6.30 -6.51 12.02
C VAL A 217 -6.09 -5.27 11.14
N ASN A 218 -5.52 -4.20 11.70
CA ASN A 218 -5.32 -2.94 10.98
C ASN A 218 -4.19 -3.02 9.94
N TYR A 219 -3.20 -3.90 10.13
CA TYR A 219 -2.09 -4.07 9.19
C TYR A 219 -2.44 -5.08 8.12
N ARG A 220 -2.45 -4.67 6.85
CA ARG A 220 -2.81 -5.54 5.72
C ARG A 220 -1.71 -5.55 4.67
N ASN A 221 -1.55 -6.66 3.99
CA ASN A 221 -0.67 -6.70 2.81
C ASN A 221 -1.44 -6.19 1.60
N HIS A 222 -1.16 -4.96 1.20
CA HIS A 222 -1.79 -4.33 0.06
C HIS A 222 -0.92 -4.41 -1.20
N ARG A 223 0.16 -5.19 -1.19
CA ARG A 223 1.00 -5.39 -2.37
C ARG A 223 0.30 -6.30 -3.38
N LYS A 224 0.70 -6.15 -4.64
CA LYS A 224 0.34 -7.04 -5.75
C LYS A 224 1.61 -7.28 -6.53
N ILE A 225 2.33 -8.35 -6.18
CA ILE A 225 3.61 -8.70 -6.80
C ILE A 225 3.47 -10.08 -7.45
N VAL A 226 3.96 -10.20 -8.67
CA VAL A 226 4.24 -11.51 -9.28
C VAL A 226 5.69 -11.49 -9.73
N VAL A 227 6.44 -12.55 -9.42
CA VAL A 227 7.80 -12.78 -9.93
C VAL A 227 7.84 -14.15 -10.57
N ILE A 228 8.30 -14.20 -11.82
CA ILE A 228 8.38 -15.40 -12.64
C ILE A 228 9.84 -15.61 -13.01
N ASP A 229 10.39 -16.74 -12.55
CA ASP A 229 11.79 -17.16 -12.74
C ASP A 229 12.82 -16.10 -12.33
N GLY A 230 12.45 -15.13 -11.48
CA GLY A 230 13.29 -14.01 -11.11
C GLY A 230 13.58 -13.02 -12.24
N ARG A 231 12.94 -13.14 -13.41
CA ARG A 231 13.23 -12.37 -14.64
C ARG A 231 12.10 -11.45 -15.08
N VAL A 232 10.85 -11.88 -14.87
CA VAL A 232 9.65 -11.10 -15.20
C VAL A 232 8.91 -10.81 -13.90
N GLY A 233 8.51 -9.55 -13.73
CA GLY A 233 7.80 -9.06 -12.57
C GLY A 233 6.52 -8.32 -12.94
N PHE A 234 5.49 -8.39 -12.09
CA PHE A 234 4.30 -7.55 -12.20
C PHE A 234 4.10 -6.77 -10.90
N VAL A 235 3.73 -5.49 -11.02
CA VAL A 235 3.39 -4.62 -9.88
C VAL A 235 2.39 -3.54 -10.28
N GLY A 236 1.47 -3.18 -9.39
CA GLY A 236 0.49 -2.10 -9.64
C GLY A 236 -0.74 -2.18 -8.75
N GLY A 237 -1.85 -1.58 -9.19
CA GLY A 237 -3.09 -1.47 -8.40
C GLY A 237 -4.08 -2.63 -8.55
N MET A 238 -4.03 -3.34 -9.69
CA MET A 238 -5.02 -4.37 -10.05
C MET A 238 -4.90 -5.66 -9.22
N ASN A 239 -5.99 -6.07 -8.57
CA ASN A 239 -6.16 -7.38 -7.93
C ASN A 239 -6.57 -8.48 -8.93
N LEU A 240 -6.68 -9.73 -8.46
CA LEU A 240 -7.24 -10.84 -9.24
C LEU A 240 -8.74 -10.96 -8.96
N ALA A 241 -9.53 -10.25 -9.76
CA ALA A 241 -10.98 -10.21 -9.63
C ALA A 241 -11.67 -9.83 -10.97
N GLU A 242 -12.88 -10.33 -11.18
CA GLU A 242 -13.71 -10.08 -12.37
C GLU A 242 -14.21 -8.64 -12.47
N ARG A 243 -14.16 -7.87 -11.37
CA ARG A 243 -14.55 -6.45 -11.33
C ARG A 243 -13.77 -5.57 -12.30
N TYR A 244 -12.55 -5.95 -12.66
CA TYR A 244 -11.77 -5.22 -13.67
C TYR A 244 -12.25 -5.45 -15.11
N MET A 245 -13.08 -6.49 -15.35
CA MET A 245 -13.73 -6.75 -16.64
C MET A 245 -15.15 -6.22 -16.66
N ARG A 246 -15.92 -6.54 -15.61
CA ARG A 246 -17.36 -6.26 -15.56
C ARG A 246 -17.69 -4.86 -15.06
N GLY A 247 -16.90 -4.35 -14.13
CA GLY A 247 -17.16 -3.05 -13.53
C GLY A 247 -18.43 -2.98 -12.68
N PHE A 248 -18.91 -1.75 -12.54
CA PHE A 248 -20.21 -1.41 -12.01
C PHE A 248 -21.18 -1.04 -13.15
N SER A 249 -22.45 -0.86 -12.82
CA SER A 249 -23.46 -0.35 -13.77
C SER A 249 -23.13 1.04 -14.35
N TRP A 250 -22.21 1.77 -13.74
CA TRP A 250 -21.76 3.11 -14.14
C TRP A 250 -20.33 3.12 -14.73
N GLY A 251 -19.77 1.96 -15.06
CA GLY A 251 -18.51 1.84 -15.78
C GLY A 251 -17.52 0.85 -15.15
N ILE A 252 -16.40 0.61 -15.83
CA ILE A 252 -15.39 -0.37 -15.43
C ILE A 252 -14.35 0.22 -14.47
N TRP A 253 -13.59 -0.66 -13.83
CA TRP A 253 -12.44 -0.25 -13.02
C TRP A 253 -11.31 0.17 -13.96
N ARG A 254 -10.87 1.42 -13.84
CA ARG A 254 -9.73 2.01 -14.54
C ARG A 254 -8.55 2.04 -13.59
N ASP A 255 -7.54 1.21 -13.85
CA ASP A 255 -6.39 1.03 -12.96
C ASP A 255 -5.10 0.92 -13.79
N THR A 256 -3.94 1.02 -13.14
CA THR A 256 -2.65 0.91 -13.80
C THR A 256 -1.82 -0.20 -13.16
N HIS A 257 -1.24 -1.03 -14.01
CA HIS A 257 -0.33 -2.10 -13.63
C HIS A 257 0.82 -2.14 -14.62
N ILE A 258 2.02 -2.49 -14.16
CA ILE A 258 3.19 -2.63 -15.04
C ILE A 258 3.74 -4.04 -14.98
N MET A 259 4.34 -4.47 -16.08
CA MET A 259 5.22 -5.61 -16.15
C MET A 259 6.65 -5.11 -16.35
N LEU A 260 7.56 -5.63 -15.55
CA LEU A 260 8.99 -5.38 -15.62
C LEU A 260 9.69 -6.63 -16.13
N GLU A 261 10.59 -6.46 -17.09
CA GLU A 261 11.54 -7.48 -17.50
C GLU A 261 12.94 -6.85 -17.42
N GLY A 262 13.77 -7.37 -16.52
CA GLY A 262 15.06 -6.75 -16.22
C GLY A 262 15.48 -6.87 -14.76
N LYS A 263 16.62 -6.24 -14.43
CA LYS A 263 17.28 -6.33 -13.11
C LYS A 263 16.39 -5.88 -11.95
N ALA A 264 15.45 -4.95 -12.18
CA ALA A 264 14.52 -4.45 -11.16
C ALA A 264 13.58 -5.53 -10.59
N VAL A 265 13.40 -6.65 -11.29
CA VAL A 265 12.65 -7.80 -10.78
C VAL A 265 13.30 -8.37 -9.50
N HIS A 266 14.61 -8.16 -9.28
CA HIS A 266 15.24 -8.49 -8.00
C HIS A 266 14.67 -7.70 -6.82
N GLY A 267 14.24 -6.46 -7.03
CA GLY A 267 13.56 -5.67 -6.00
C GLY A 267 12.21 -6.28 -5.62
N LEU A 268 11.40 -6.66 -6.62
CA LEU A 268 10.13 -7.35 -6.40
C LEU A 268 10.32 -8.71 -5.73
N GLN A 269 11.32 -9.48 -6.16
CA GLN A 269 11.66 -10.76 -5.55
C GLN A 269 12.08 -10.60 -4.09
N THR A 270 12.87 -9.57 -3.78
CA THR A 270 13.29 -9.27 -2.41
C THR A 270 12.09 -8.93 -1.54
N ALA A 271 11.18 -8.07 -2.02
CA ALA A 271 9.95 -7.73 -1.31
C ALA A 271 9.10 -8.97 -1.01
N PHE A 272 8.89 -9.84 -2.01
CA PHE A 272 8.15 -11.09 -1.82
C PHE A 272 8.84 -12.04 -0.82
N LEU A 273 10.16 -12.22 -0.91
CA LEU A 273 10.88 -13.14 -0.01
C LEU A 273 10.92 -12.63 1.44
N LEU A 274 10.93 -11.30 1.64
CA LEU A 274 10.76 -10.69 2.96
C LEU A 274 9.36 -10.98 3.52
N ASP A 275 8.31 -10.82 2.71
CA ASP A 275 6.94 -11.14 3.10
C ASP A 275 6.74 -12.65 3.34
N TRP A 276 7.42 -13.50 2.55
CA TRP A 276 7.45 -14.94 2.78
C TRP A 276 8.10 -15.29 4.12
N TYR A 277 9.26 -14.70 4.41
CA TYR A 277 9.92 -14.88 5.70
C TYR A 277 9.06 -14.36 6.85
N PHE A 278 8.30 -13.28 6.63
CA PHE A 278 7.38 -12.73 7.61
C PHE A 278 6.26 -13.74 7.98
N VAL A 279 5.66 -14.39 6.98
CA VAL A 279 4.52 -15.30 7.20
C VAL A 279 4.92 -16.74 7.55
N ASP A 280 6.01 -17.25 6.99
CA ASP A 280 6.40 -18.67 7.08
C ASP A 280 7.65 -18.89 7.94
N ARG A 281 8.45 -17.86 8.20
CA ARG A 281 9.74 -17.93 8.94
C ARG A 281 10.84 -18.73 8.25
N THR A 282 10.61 -19.19 7.03
CA THR A 282 11.62 -19.85 6.21
C THR A 282 12.46 -18.82 5.46
N LEU A 283 13.77 -18.85 5.70
CA LEU A 283 14.73 -17.97 5.02
C LEU A 283 15.11 -18.57 3.66
N ILE A 284 14.69 -17.91 2.58
CA ILE A 284 14.94 -18.36 1.20
C ILE A 284 15.99 -17.45 0.57
N THR A 285 17.19 -17.97 0.32
CA THR A 285 18.35 -17.20 -0.18
C THR A 285 19.09 -17.87 -1.33
N ALA A 286 18.51 -18.93 -1.91
CA ALA A 286 19.16 -19.68 -3.00
C ALA A 286 19.40 -18.77 -4.22
N SER A 287 20.55 -18.94 -4.88
CA SER A 287 20.96 -18.13 -6.03
C SER A 287 20.01 -18.24 -7.22
N ARG A 288 19.31 -19.36 -7.38
CA ARG A 288 18.33 -19.57 -8.46
C ARG A 288 17.19 -18.54 -8.47
N TYR A 289 16.90 -17.90 -7.35
CA TYR A 289 15.87 -16.86 -7.23
C TYR A 289 16.33 -15.47 -7.71
N PHE A 290 17.63 -15.31 -7.89
CA PHE A 290 18.29 -14.10 -8.37
C PHE A 290 19.21 -14.50 -9.53
N PRO A 291 18.65 -14.97 -10.66
CA PRO A 291 19.47 -15.31 -11.83
C PRO A 291 20.18 -14.05 -12.33
N LYS A 292 21.29 -14.21 -13.05
CA LYS A 292 21.87 -13.09 -13.80
C LYS A 292 20.86 -12.67 -14.88
N ILE A 293 20.61 -11.37 -15.00
CA ILE A 293 19.64 -10.79 -15.93
C ILE A 293 20.36 -9.85 -16.89
N ASP A 294 20.23 -10.11 -18.19
CA ASP A 294 20.73 -9.20 -19.23
C ASP A 294 19.91 -7.91 -19.28
N SER A 295 20.41 -6.89 -19.96
CA SER A 295 19.65 -5.66 -20.18
C SER A 295 18.56 -5.89 -21.23
N TYR A 296 17.30 -5.64 -20.88
CA TYR A 296 16.14 -5.80 -21.78
C TYR A 296 15.55 -4.47 -22.24
N GLY A 297 16.02 -3.34 -21.68
CA GLY A 297 15.59 -1.98 -22.00
C GLY A 297 16.51 -0.94 -21.37
N SER A 298 16.10 0.32 -21.32
CA SER A 298 16.92 1.43 -20.81
C SER A 298 16.39 2.06 -19.52
N SER A 299 15.25 1.59 -18.99
CA SER A 299 14.63 2.21 -17.82
C SER A 299 15.41 1.91 -16.53
N LEU A 300 15.69 2.97 -15.77
CA LEU A 300 16.23 2.90 -14.41
C LEU A 300 15.07 2.81 -13.43
N VAL A 301 14.99 1.74 -12.65
CA VAL A 301 13.84 1.44 -11.79
C VAL A 301 14.26 1.13 -10.36
N GLN A 302 13.59 1.73 -9.38
CA GLN A 302 13.65 1.37 -7.96
C GLN A 302 12.32 0.78 -7.50
N ILE A 303 12.37 -0.39 -6.86
CA ILE A 303 11.23 -0.99 -6.20
C ILE A 303 11.26 -0.56 -4.73
N ALA A 304 10.43 0.43 -4.39
CA ALA A 304 10.31 0.92 -3.02
C ALA A 304 9.13 0.26 -2.32
N THR A 305 9.37 -0.22 -1.11
CA THR A 305 8.33 -0.78 -0.23
C THR A 305 8.14 0.09 1.00
N SER A 306 6.93 0.13 1.55
CA SER A 306 6.67 0.63 2.89
C SER A 306 6.00 -0.44 3.75
N GLU A 307 6.20 -0.34 5.06
CA GLU A 307 5.60 -1.22 6.05
C GLU A 307 5.17 -0.45 7.30
N PRO A 308 4.11 -0.89 8.00
CA PRO A 308 3.55 -0.17 9.14
C PRO A 308 4.49 -0.13 10.36
N ILE A 309 5.38 -1.13 10.47
CA ILE A 309 6.24 -1.39 11.63
C ILE A 309 7.62 -0.73 11.46
N GLY A 310 7.97 -0.33 10.24
CA GLY A 310 9.23 0.33 9.92
C GLY A 310 9.46 1.62 10.72
N PRO A 311 10.73 2.00 10.94
CA PRO A 311 11.06 3.26 11.62
C PRO A 311 10.59 4.46 10.79
N TRP A 312 10.61 4.34 9.46
CA TRP A 312 10.31 5.38 8.49
C TRP A 312 9.01 5.08 7.74
N LYS A 313 8.55 6.07 6.97
CA LYS A 313 7.39 5.97 6.08
C LYS A 313 7.87 6.21 4.65
N GLU A 314 8.51 5.20 4.08
CA GLU A 314 9.44 5.32 2.96
C GLU A 314 8.77 5.86 1.70
N ILE A 315 7.66 5.24 1.26
CA ILE A 315 6.93 5.70 0.07
C ILE A 315 6.35 7.10 0.31
N MET A 316 5.79 7.38 1.49
CA MET A 316 5.27 8.73 1.82
C MET A 316 6.38 9.80 1.76
N GLN A 317 7.55 9.52 2.33
CA GLN A 317 8.70 10.43 2.28
C GLN A 317 9.21 10.61 0.84
N GLY A 318 9.28 9.52 0.07
CA GLY A 318 9.63 9.56 -1.34
C GLY A 318 8.67 10.40 -2.18
N LEU A 319 7.36 10.26 -1.96
CA LEU A 319 6.36 11.10 -2.62
C LEU A 319 6.48 12.56 -2.20
N THR A 320 6.72 12.86 -0.93
CA THR A 320 7.00 14.23 -0.46
C THR A 320 8.20 14.83 -1.21
N VAL A 321 9.31 14.10 -1.33
CA VAL A 321 10.49 14.54 -2.09
C VAL A 321 10.16 14.72 -3.58
N ALA A 322 9.43 13.79 -4.19
CA ALA A 322 9.04 13.86 -5.59
C ALA A 322 8.17 15.10 -5.89
N ILE A 323 7.14 15.36 -5.06
CA ILE A 323 6.24 16.50 -5.22
C ILE A 323 6.98 17.83 -5.02
N THR A 324 7.81 17.93 -3.97
CA THR A 324 8.53 19.17 -3.67
C THR A 324 9.72 19.43 -4.61
N SER A 325 10.23 18.40 -5.29
CA SER A 325 11.31 18.54 -6.26
C SER A 325 10.80 18.89 -7.66
N ALA A 326 9.51 18.71 -7.94
CA ALA A 326 8.90 18.97 -9.24
C ALA A 326 9.14 20.41 -9.72
N LYS A 327 9.42 20.57 -11.01
CA LYS A 327 9.79 21.87 -11.62
C LYS A 327 8.75 22.41 -12.57
N LYS A 328 8.10 21.55 -13.35
CA LYS A 328 7.10 21.90 -14.37
C LYS A 328 5.72 21.43 -13.95
N TYR A 329 5.59 20.15 -13.61
CA TYR A 329 4.29 19.58 -13.26
C TYR A 329 4.42 18.33 -12.38
N PHE A 330 3.35 18.03 -11.64
CA PHE A 330 3.17 16.75 -10.95
C PHE A 330 1.71 16.29 -11.10
N TYR A 331 1.48 15.18 -11.79
CA TYR A 331 0.15 14.62 -12.03
C TYR A 331 -0.04 13.34 -11.22
N MET A 332 -1.22 13.17 -10.64
CA MET A 332 -1.53 12.07 -9.72
C MET A 332 -2.94 11.53 -9.94
N GLN A 333 -3.05 10.22 -10.05
CA GLN A 333 -4.30 9.46 -9.95
C GLN A 333 -4.29 8.65 -8.66
N THR A 334 -5.41 8.67 -7.93
CA THR A 334 -5.62 7.85 -6.73
C THR A 334 -7.12 7.58 -6.56
N PRO A 335 -7.57 6.40 -6.08
CA PRO A 335 -8.99 6.18 -5.79
C PRO A 335 -9.49 7.03 -4.62
N TYR A 336 -8.61 7.31 -3.67
CA TYR A 336 -8.91 7.99 -2.42
C TYR A 336 -7.86 9.05 -2.13
N PHE A 337 -8.30 10.19 -1.59
CA PHE A 337 -7.44 11.32 -1.27
C PHE A 337 -7.67 11.78 0.16
N LEU A 338 -7.04 11.07 1.09
CA LEU A 338 -7.01 11.36 2.51
C LEU A 338 -5.55 11.66 2.89
N PRO A 339 -4.94 12.71 2.32
CA PRO A 339 -3.50 12.93 2.44
C PRO A 339 -3.12 13.16 3.90
N THR A 340 -1.98 12.58 4.29
CA THR A 340 -1.29 12.97 5.52
C THR A 340 -0.79 14.41 5.40
N GLU A 341 -0.53 15.07 6.53
CA GLU A 341 -0.05 16.46 6.55
C GLU A 341 1.20 16.69 5.67
N PRO A 342 2.23 15.81 5.64
CA PRO A 342 3.39 16.00 4.78
C PRO A 342 3.03 16.04 3.29
N ILE A 343 2.13 15.16 2.83
CA ILE A 343 1.70 15.12 1.43
C ILE A 343 0.86 16.35 1.09
N LEU A 344 -0.08 16.72 1.98
CA LEU A 344 -0.90 17.90 1.78
C LEU A 344 -0.04 19.17 1.66
N ALA A 345 0.89 19.37 2.60
CA ALA A 345 1.79 20.51 2.61
C ALA A 345 2.73 20.52 1.38
N ALA A 346 3.25 19.37 0.97
CA ALA A 346 4.07 19.25 -0.24
C ALA A 346 3.30 19.70 -1.49
N MET A 347 2.07 19.21 -1.68
CA MET A 347 1.24 19.57 -2.82
C MET A 347 0.91 21.06 -2.83
N GLN A 348 0.53 21.62 -1.68
CA GLN A 348 0.24 23.06 -1.56
C GLN A 348 1.49 23.90 -1.84
N THR A 349 2.64 23.51 -1.30
CA THR A 349 3.91 24.23 -1.46
C THR A 349 4.35 24.26 -2.92
N ALA A 350 4.29 23.11 -3.61
CA ALA A 350 4.64 23.00 -5.02
C ALA A 350 3.69 23.83 -5.91
N ALA A 351 2.38 23.74 -5.67
CA ALA A 351 1.39 24.52 -6.41
C ALA A 351 1.56 26.04 -6.21
N LEU A 352 1.75 26.49 -4.97
CA LEU A 352 2.00 27.91 -4.64
C LEU A 352 3.33 28.42 -5.22
N SER A 353 4.29 27.52 -5.45
CA SER A 353 5.57 27.84 -6.11
C SER A 353 5.49 27.87 -7.64
N GLY A 354 4.30 27.65 -8.22
CA GLY A 354 4.05 27.75 -9.66
C GLY A 354 4.10 26.43 -10.43
N VAL A 355 4.27 25.29 -9.76
CA VAL A 355 4.25 23.96 -10.40
C VAL A 355 2.80 23.57 -10.77
N ASP A 356 2.58 23.00 -11.96
CA ASP A 356 1.25 22.50 -12.37
C ASP A 356 0.92 21.17 -11.68
N ILE A 357 0.26 21.26 -10.52
CA ILE A 357 -0.20 20.08 -9.77
C ILE A 357 -1.61 19.69 -10.21
N ARG A 358 -1.80 18.44 -10.64
CA ARG A 358 -3.10 17.89 -11.01
C ARG A 358 -3.42 16.63 -10.24
N LEU A 359 -4.59 16.62 -9.61
CA LEU A 359 -5.13 15.49 -8.86
C LEU A 359 -6.38 14.97 -9.58
N MET A 360 -6.37 13.68 -9.92
CA MET A 360 -7.52 13.00 -10.51
C MET A 360 -8.06 11.95 -9.55
N LEU A 361 -9.37 12.01 -9.34
CA LEU A 361 -10.13 11.14 -8.45
C LEU A 361 -11.34 10.56 -9.19
N PRO A 362 -11.88 9.42 -8.76
CA PRO A 362 -13.15 8.94 -9.29
C PRO A 362 -14.30 9.88 -8.92
N GLU A 363 -15.25 10.10 -9.84
CA GLU A 363 -16.50 10.82 -9.53
C GLU A 363 -17.38 10.01 -8.55
N ARG A 364 -17.36 8.69 -8.69
CA ARG A 364 -18.09 7.72 -7.86
C ARG A 364 -17.12 6.65 -7.39
N ALA A 365 -17.20 6.27 -6.12
CA ALA A 365 -16.35 5.23 -5.54
C ALA A 365 -17.15 4.00 -5.10
N ASP A 366 -16.45 2.89 -4.92
CA ASP A 366 -16.94 1.65 -4.32
C ASP A 366 -17.27 1.79 -2.83
N ASN A 367 -16.55 2.64 -2.09
CA ASN A 367 -16.83 2.98 -0.69
C ASN A 367 -17.27 4.43 -0.50
N TRP A 368 -18.53 4.63 -0.12
CA TRP A 368 -19.13 5.95 0.12
C TRP A 368 -18.43 6.75 1.24
N ILE A 369 -18.03 6.10 2.34
CA ILE A 369 -17.44 6.78 3.50
C ILE A 369 -16.06 7.32 3.11
N THR A 370 -15.20 6.48 2.52
CA THR A 370 -13.86 6.90 2.06
C THR A 370 -13.95 8.00 0.99
N HIS A 371 -14.98 7.95 0.14
CA HIS A 371 -15.25 9.00 -0.84
C HIS A 371 -15.63 10.34 -0.21
N LEU A 372 -16.52 10.35 0.78
CA LEU A 372 -16.84 11.57 1.54
C LEU A 372 -15.61 12.14 2.24
N GLY A 373 -14.80 11.28 2.85
CA GLY A 373 -13.54 11.66 3.46
C GLY A 373 -12.60 12.32 2.46
N SER A 374 -12.46 11.74 1.26
CA SER A 374 -11.62 12.30 0.19
C SER A 374 -12.04 13.70 -0.23
N ARG A 375 -13.35 13.93 -0.36
CA ARG A 375 -13.92 15.24 -0.75
C ARG A 375 -13.65 16.34 0.28
N SER A 376 -13.46 15.97 1.56
CA SER A 376 -13.25 16.93 2.64
C SER A 376 -11.92 17.70 2.56
N TYR A 377 -10.93 17.19 1.81
CA TYR A 377 -9.60 17.81 1.64
C TYR A 377 -9.48 18.65 0.35
N LEU A 378 -10.43 18.55 -0.57
CA LEU A 378 -10.28 19.13 -1.91
C LEU A 378 -10.28 20.65 -1.92
N ALA A 379 -10.98 21.29 -0.98
CA ALA A 379 -10.97 22.75 -0.86
C ALA A 379 -9.55 23.27 -0.54
N ASP A 380 -8.86 22.61 0.39
CA ASP A 380 -7.55 23.00 0.91
C ASP A 380 -6.47 22.97 -0.19
N VAL A 381 -6.51 21.97 -1.07
CA VAL A 381 -5.57 21.85 -2.20
C VAL A 381 -5.94 22.78 -3.36
N MET A 382 -7.24 22.92 -3.69
CA MET A 382 -7.67 23.82 -4.76
C MET A 382 -7.37 25.29 -4.45
N GLN A 383 -7.44 25.68 -3.17
CA GLN A 383 -7.07 27.04 -2.74
C GLN A 383 -5.58 27.34 -2.99
N ALA A 384 -4.71 26.33 -2.93
CA ALA A 384 -3.29 26.45 -3.25
C ALA A 384 -2.98 26.40 -4.75
N GLY A 385 -3.98 26.21 -5.62
CA GLY A 385 -3.83 26.16 -7.07
C GLY A 385 -3.79 24.75 -7.68
N VAL A 386 -3.95 23.69 -6.87
CA VAL A 386 -4.06 22.31 -7.39
C VAL A 386 -5.31 22.16 -8.24
N LYS A 387 -5.16 21.64 -9.47
CA LYS A 387 -6.30 21.35 -10.36
C LYS A 387 -6.86 19.97 -10.04
N VAL A 388 -8.13 19.91 -9.68
CA VAL A 388 -8.80 18.65 -9.31
C VAL A 388 -9.74 18.22 -10.43
N TYR A 389 -9.67 16.94 -10.81
CA TYR A 389 -10.47 16.32 -11.86
C TYR A 389 -11.24 15.12 -11.30
N PHE A 390 -12.54 15.05 -11.58
CA PHE A 390 -13.32 13.84 -11.34
C PHE A 390 -13.50 13.03 -12.61
N TYR A 391 -12.95 11.81 -12.61
CA TYR A 391 -13.06 10.83 -13.68
C TYR A 391 -14.46 10.22 -13.70
N LYS A 392 -15.09 10.20 -14.88
CA LYS A 392 -16.51 9.84 -15.04
C LYS A 392 -16.75 8.46 -15.64
N LYS A 393 -15.79 7.93 -16.39
CA LYS A 393 -15.94 6.69 -17.18
C LYS A 393 -15.64 5.44 -16.33
N GLY A 394 -16.34 5.30 -15.20
CA GLY A 394 -16.16 4.20 -14.26
C GLY A 394 -15.31 4.55 -13.03
N PHE A 395 -14.79 3.53 -12.35
CA PHE A 395 -14.07 3.71 -11.09
C PHE A 395 -12.58 3.85 -11.33
N LEU A 396 -12.04 5.05 -11.13
CA LEU A 396 -10.59 5.28 -11.13
C LEU A 396 -9.96 4.68 -9.87
N HIS A 397 -9.29 3.54 -10.04
CA HIS A 397 -8.55 2.82 -9.01
C HIS A 397 -7.03 2.86 -9.21
N SER A 398 -6.54 3.61 -10.20
CA SER A 398 -5.12 3.81 -10.49
C SER A 398 -4.36 4.46 -9.32
N LYS A 399 -3.09 4.09 -9.13
CA LYS A 399 -2.11 4.75 -8.25
C LYS A 399 -0.89 5.14 -9.06
N LEU A 400 -1.14 6.03 -10.02
CA LEU A 400 -0.18 6.51 -11.01
C LEU A 400 0.23 7.93 -10.65
N MET A 401 1.54 8.20 -10.68
CA MET A 401 2.05 9.56 -10.55
C MET A 401 3.16 9.81 -11.57
N VAL A 402 3.26 11.03 -12.07
CA VAL A 402 4.24 11.41 -13.09
C VAL A 402 4.65 12.88 -12.94
N SER A 403 5.94 13.17 -13.13
CA SER A 403 6.56 14.48 -12.94
C SER A 403 7.61 14.76 -14.02
N ASP A 404 7.58 15.99 -14.53
CA ASP A 404 8.65 16.60 -15.36
C ASP A 404 9.19 15.77 -16.53
N ASP A 405 8.34 14.95 -17.16
CA ASP A 405 8.67 14.08 -18.29
C ASP A 405 9.84 13.10 -18.00
N MET A 406 10.16 12.81 -16.74
CA MET A 406 11.30 11.94 -16.37
C MET A 406 11.04 11.02 -15.17
N LEU A 407 10.22 11.43 -14.21
CA LEU A 407 9.86 10.58 -13.07
C LEU A 407 8.43 10.06 -13.23
N SER A 408 8.25 8.76 -13.07
CA SER A 408 6.93 8.16 -12.89
C SER A 408 6.92 7.09 -11.80
N THR A 409 5.76 6.86 -11.20
CA THR A 409 5.58 5.77 -10.26
C THR A 409 4.21 5.11 -10.41
N VAL A 410 4.22 3.78 -10.37
CA VAL A 410 3.05 2.92 -10.37
C VAL A 410 3.22 1.88 -9.26
N GLY A 411 2.17 1.61 -8.51
CA GLY A 411 2.21 0.64 -7.44
C GLY A 411 0.86 0.42 -6.78
N SER A 412 0.90 0.02 -5.51
CA SER A 412 -0.29 -0.25 -4.72
C SER A 412 -0.71 0.90 -3.81
N THR A 413 0.17 1.86 -3.55
CA THR A 413 -0.03 2.92 -2.53
C THR A 413 -1.09 3.93 -2.93
N ASN A 414 -2.21 3.98 -2.20
CA ASN A 414 -3.14 5.11 -2.31
C ASN A 414 -2.61 6.33 -1.56
N VAL A 415 -3.18 7.50 -1.84
CA VAL A 415 -2.90 8.72 -1.07
C VAL A 415 -3.86 8.84 0.11
N ASP A 416 -3.72 7.91 1.06
CA ASP A 416 -4.51 7.84 2.29
C ASP A 416 -3.69 7.42 3.52
N PHE A 417 -4.23 7.69 4.70
CA PHE A 417 -3.60 7.31 5.97
C PHE A 417 -3.34 5.80 6.06
N ARG A 418 -4.27 4.98 5.55
CA ARG A 418 -4.15 3.53 5.59
C ARG A 418 -2.92 3.02 4.84
N SER A 419 -2.69 3.49 3.63
CA SER A 419 -1.54 3.10 2.80
C SER A 419 -0.23 3.60 3.40
N PHE A 420 -0.21 4.83 3.92
CA PHE A 420 1.02 5.40 4.49
C PHE A 420 1.35 4.89 5.90
N GLU A 421 0.38 4.53 6.72
CA GLU A 421 0.61 4.19 8.13
C GLU A 421 0.40 2.72 8.47
N HIS A 422 -0.47 2.02 7.75
CA HIS A 422 -1.02 0.73 8.18
C HIS A 422 -0.77 -0.43 7.21
N ASN A 423 -0.71 -0.18 5.90
CA ASN A 423 -0.52 -1.25 4.93
C ASN A 423 0.96 -1.50 4.63
N PHE A 424 1.24 -2.75 4.24
CA PHE A 424 2.42 -3.06 3.45
C PHE A 424 2.11 -2.68 2.01
N GLU A 425 2.95 -1.83 1.42
CA GLU A 425 2.76 -1.29 0.07
C GLU A 425 4.04 -1.46 -0.76
N VAL A 426 3.90 -1.38 -2.08
CA VAL A 426 5.01 -1.43 -3.04
C VAL A 426 4.74 -0.51 -4.22
N ASN A 427 5.76 0.23 -4.62
CA ASN A 427 5.75 1.10 -5.80
C ASN A 427 7.03 0.89 -6.61
N ALA A 428 6.90 0.85 -7.94
CA ALA A 428 8.02 1.03 -8.85
C ALA A 428 8.18 2.53 -9.12
N PHE A 429 9.37 3.06 -8.89
CA PHE A 429 9.79 4.40 -9.29
C PHE A 429 10.68 4.26 -10.53
N MET A 430 10.26 4.84 -11.64
CA MET A 430 10.92 4.76 -12.94
C MET A 430 11.47 6.13 -13.29
N TYR A 431 12.75 6.18 -13.66
CA TYR A 431 13.52 7.41 -13.91
C TYR A 431 13.96 7.46 -15.37
N ASP A 432 12.99 7.53 -16.28
CA ASP A 432 13.22 7.59 -17.72
C ASP A 432 12.11 8.35 -18.44
N VAL A 433 12.48 8.95 -19.58
CA VAL A 433 11.60 9.79 -20.39
C VAL A 433 10.47 8.99 -21.04
N GLU A 434 10.77 7.80 -21.55
CA GLU A 434 9.80 6.98 -22.30
C GLU A 434 8.59 6.64 -21.44
N THR A 435 8.83 6.06 -20.26
CA THR A 435 7.78 5.69 -19.32
C THR A 435 7.08 6.92 -18.76
N ALA A 436 7.80 8.00 -18.45
CA ALA A 436 7.17 9.22 -17.96
C ALA A 436 6.22 9.86 -19.00
N LEU A 437 6.60 9.88 -20.27
CA LEU A 437 5.72 10.39 -21.34
C LEU A 437 4.51 9.49 -21.56
N GLU A 438 4.68 8.16 -21.50
CA GLU A 438 3.55 7.21 -21.57
C GLU A 438 2.56 7.43 -20.42
N MET A 439 3.05 7.51 -19.18
CA MET A 439 2.20 7.76 -17.99
C MET A 439 1.50 9.12 -18.04
N LYS A 440 2.18 10.14 -18.58
CA LYS A 440 1.59 11.46 -18.81
C LYS A 440 0.46 11.39 -19.83
N GLU A 441 0.67 10.71 -20.96
CA GLU A 441 -0.37 10.57 -21.98
C GLU A 441 -1.58 9.78 -21.44
N ILE A 442 -1.34 8.70 -20.70
CA ILE A 442 -2.38 7.95 -19.99
C ILE A 442 -3.19 8.89 -19.08
N PHE A 443 -2.52 9.72 -18.27
CA PHE A 443 -3.19 10.70 -17.41
C PHE A 443 -4.02 11.69 -18.23
N LEU A 444 -3.48 12.24 -19.31
CA LEU A 444 -4.17 13.23 -20.15
C LEU A 444 -5.36 12.62 -20.89
N GLN A 445 -5.31 11.35 -21.29
CA GLN A 445 -6.44 10.63 -21.86
C GLN A 445 -7.56 10.47 -20.83
N ASP A 446 -7.25 10.00 -19.63
CA ASP A 446 -8.23 9.89 -18.55
C ASP A 446 -8.78 11.29 -18.15
N GLN A 447 -7.99 12.35 -18.31
CA GLN A 447 -8.41 13.73 -18.05
C GLN A 447 -9.49 14.19 -19.05
N ARG A 448 -9.46 13.71 -20.30
CA ARG A 448 -10.51 14.01 -21.30
C ARG A 448 -11.87 13.42 -20.90
N GLU A 449 -11.84 12.31 -20.18
CA GLU A 449 -13.02 11.63 -19.61
C GLU A 449 -13.39 12.15 -18.20
N SER A 450 -12.83 13.28 -17.81
CA SER A 450 -12.99 13.87 -16.48
C SER A 450 -13.66 15.23 -16.52
N THR A 451 -14.14 15.69 -15.36
CA THR A 451 -14.61 17.07 -15.17
C THR A 451 -13.75 17.77 -14.16
N GLN A 452 -13.20 18.92 -14.56
CA GLN A 452 -12.44 19.77 -13.66
C GLN A 452 -13.37 20.43 -12.64
N ILE A 453 -12.97 20.37 -11.39
CA ILE A 453 -13.66 21.01 -10.27
C ILE A 453 -12.99 22.34 -9.97
N PHE A 454 -13.82 23.38 -9.88
CA PHE A 454 -13.39 24.73 -9.52
C PHE A 454 -13.85 25.08 -8.12
N LEU A 455 -12.98 25.75 -7.35
CA LEU A 455 -13.25 26.15 -5.98
C LEU A 455 -14.57 26.92 -5.81
N LYS A 456 -14.90 27.82 -6.76
CA LYS A 456 -16.15 28.60 -6.77
C LYS A 456 -17.40 27.70 -6.81
N ASN A 457 -17.35 26.61 -7.57
CA ASN A 457 -18.45 25.65 -7.66
C ASN A 457 -18.46 24.71 -6.45
N TRP A 458 -17.26 24.32 -5.98
CA TRP A 458 -17.10 23.49 -4.79
C TRP A 458 -17.69 24.14 -3.52
N GLY A 459 -17.56 25.46 -3.39
CA GLY A 459 -18.12 26.23 -2.27
C GLY A 459 -19.66 26.22 -2.22
N ARG A 460 -20.34 25.97 -3.33
CA ARG A 460 -21.82 26.03 -3.45
C ARG A 460 -22.55 24.76 -3.00
N ARG A 461 -21.81 23.72 -2.60
CA ARG A 461 -22.40 22.46 -2.10
C ARG A 461 -23.25 22.71 -0.84
N SER A 462 -24.28 21.87 -0.66
CA SER A 462 -25.20 22.01 0.46
C SER A 462 -24.49 21.90 1.81
N TRP A 463 -25.01 22.59 2.84
CA TRP A 463 -24.45 22.53 4.19
C TRP A 463 -24.48 21.11 4.76
N ARG A 464 -25.50 20.30 4.41
CA ARG A 464 -25.61 18.89 4.82
C ARG A 464 -24.45 18.07 4.27
N GLN A 465 -24.11 18.27 3.00
CA GLN A 465 -22.96 17.60 2.38
C GLN A 465 -21.65 18.01 3.06
N LYS A 466 -21.45 19.32 3.30
CA LYS A 466 -20.25 19.82 3.98
C LYS A 466 -20.12 19.22 5.39
N ALA A 467 -21.21 19.20 6.16
CA ALA A 467 -21.22 18.63 7.50
C ALA A 467 -20.88 17.13 7.49
N ALA A 468 -21.45 16.35 6.57
CA ALA A 468 -21.13 14.93 6.43
C ALA A 468 -19.64 14.70 6.10
N GLU A 469 -19.09 15.46 5.15
CA GLU A 469 -17.67 15.40 4.78
C GLU A 469 -16.76 15.78 5.97
N SER A 470 -17.10 16.81 6.74
CA SER A 470 -16.34 17.22 7.93
C SER A 470 -16.39 16.19 9.06
N ILE A 471 -17.54 15.54 9.29
CA ILE A 471 -17.65 14.47 10.30
C ILE A 471 -16.79 13.28 9.88
N VAL A 472 -16.86 12.88 8.60
CA VAL A 472 -16.06 11.76 8.09
C VAL A 472 -14.56 12.09 8.11
N ARG A 473 -14.16 13.34 7.91
CA ARG A 473 -12.75 13.79 8.04
C ARG A 473 -12.16 13.46 9.42
N LEU A 474 -12.96 13.48 10.49
CA LEU A 474 -12.50 13.08 11.83
C LEU A 474 -12.16 11.59 11.92
N LEU A 475 -12.77 10.78 11.06
CA LEU A 475 -12.52 9.34 10.96
C LEU A 475 -11.41 9.02 9.96
N ALA A 476 -10.86 9.99 9.22
CA ALA A 476 -9.86 9.78 8.17
C ALA A 476 -8.65 8.92 8.61
N PRO A 477 -8.09 9.04 9.83
CA PRO A 477 -6.99 8.18 10.27
C PRO A 477 -7.39 6.69 10.49
N LEU A 478 -8.69 6.39 10.51
CA LEU A 478 -9.25 5.04 10.68
C LEU A 478 -9.74 4.42 9.37
N LEU A 479 -9.90 5.24 8.32
CA LEU A 479 -10.30 4.84 6.97
C LEU A 479 -9.05 4.49 6.16
#